data_AF-A0A7G9S8X0-F1
#
_entry.id   AF-A0A7G9S8X0-F1
#
_cell.length_a   1.000
_cell.length_b   1.000
_cell.length_c   1.000
_cell.angle_alpha   90.00
_cell.angle_beta   90.00
_cell.angle_gamma   90.00
#
_symmetry.space_group_name_H-M   'P 1'
#
loop_
_entity.id
_entity.type
_entity.pdbx_description
1 polymer ?
#
loop_
_entity_poly.entity_id
_entity_poly.type
_entity_poly.pdbx_seq_one_letter_code
_entity_poly.pdbx_strand_id
1 'polypeptide(L)'
;MEKLKKKKYEALLEPLLHELSDAARWIAETGQRLVVVFEGRDTAGKGGSIHMFANTLNPRQCRVVALSAPSDRERGQWYFQRYAEHLPATGEIVLFDRSWYNRAGVERVMGFCTEREAKDFLKNVPAFEKLLVDEGILLYKYWLCCDQEKQEERFEDRLNNPLRRWKLSPVDLAAREKYDDYTRAREEMLMATHTSYAPWTLVDFNNQAIGRLTLLRDLLDKLPDTKLPIPDVEWPPLKTKPGHERFQALQPIEHYDYDQDVEERDRNEDEAD
;
A
#
# COMPACT_ATOMS: atom_id res chain seq x y z
N MET A 1 17.30 -11.12 13.25
CA MET A 1 17.96 -10.06 12.45
C MET A 1 17.82 -8.73 13.18
N GLU A 2 18.91 -7.97 13.31
CA GLU A 2 18.91 -6.66 13.96
C GLU A 2 18.07 -5.63 13.17
N LYS A 3 17.41 -4.69 13.87
CA LYS A 3 16.53 -3.68 13.26
C LYS A 3 17.37 -2.72 12.41
N LEU A 4 16.96 -2.51 11.15
CA LEU A 4 17.67 -1.60 10.25
C LEU A 4 17.54 -0.15 10.75
N LYS A 5 18.67 0.52 11.00
CA LYS A 5 18.68 1.95 11.41
C LYS A 5 18.00 2.81 10.34
N LYS A 6 17.20 3.80 10.77
CA LYS A 6 16.39 4.68 9.90
C LYS A 6 17.21 5.28 8.74
N LYS A 7 18.34 5.91 9.05
CA LYS A 7 19.24 6.52 8.05
C LYS A 7 19.73 5.53 6.99
N LYS A 8 20.02 4.28 7.39
CA LYS A 8 20.46 3.23 6.46
C LYS A 8 19.29 2.73 5.59
N TYR A 9 18.10 2.63 6.17
CA TYR A 9 16.89 2.31 5.41
C TYR A 9 16.59 3.36 4.34
N GLU A 10 16.63 4.64 4.70
CA GLU A 10 16.37 5.75 3.78
C GLU A 10 17.38 5.77 2.62
N ALA A 11 18.67 5.60 2.91
CA ALA A 11 19.72 5.54 1.88
C ALA A 11 19.58 4.34 0.92
N LEU A 12 19.01 3.22 1.37
CA LEU A 12 18.73 2.06 0.51
C LEU A 12 17.43 2.22 -0.27
N LEU A 13 16.47 2.97 0.27
CA LEU A 13 15.17 3.18 -0.34
C LEU A 13 15.23 4.23 -1.46
N GLU A 14 15.96 5.32 -1.26
CA GLU A 14 16.07 6.44 -2.19
C GLU A 14 16.29 6.04 -3.67
N PRO A 15 17.29 5.21 -4.03
CA PRO A 15 17.47 4.81 -5.43
C PRO A 15 16.28 4.01 -5.99
N LEU A 16 15.63 3.19 -5.15
CA LEU A 16 14.44 2.44 -5.57
C LEU A 16 13.23 3.36 -5.79
N LEU A 17 13.14 4.47 -5.05
CA LEU A 17 12.10 5.47 -5.27
C LEU A 17 12.32 6.25 -6.57
N HIS A 18 13.57 6.48 -6.97
CA HIS A 18 13.88 7.05 -8.29
C HIS A 18 13.46 6.10 -9.40
N GLU A 19 13.83 4.81 -9.32
CA GLU A 19 13.39 3.80 -10.28
C GLU A 19 11.86 3.67 -10.32
N LEU A 20 11.18 3.78 -9.18
CA LEU A 20 9.72 3.79 -9.11
C LEU A 20 9.11 5.01 -9.81
N SER A 21 9.72 6.18 -9.66
CA SER A 21 9.31 7.41 -10.36
C SER A 21 9.49 7.28 -11.87
N ASP A 22 10.61 6.72 -12.32
CA ASP A 22 10.87 6.44 -13.73
C ASP A 22 9.87 5.42 -14.31
N ALA A 23 9.60 4.35 -13.56
CA ALA A 23 8.59 3.37 -13.94
C ALA A 23 7.19 4.00 -14.06
N ALA A 24 6.82 4.88 -13.13
CA ALA A 24 5.56 5.61 -13.22
C ALA A 24 5.53 6.53 -14.44
N ARG A 25 6.60 7.28 -14.72
CA ARG A 25 6.68 8.09 -15.94
C ARG A 25 6.50 7.24 -17.20
N TRP A 26 7.14 6.08 -17.26
CA TRP A 26 6.95 5.13 -18.35
C TRP A 26 5.51 4.64 -18.49
N ILE A 27 4.84 4.31 -17.39
CA ILE A 27 3.42 3.94 -17.40
C ILE A 27 2.57 5.06 -18.00
N ALA A 28 2.79 6.31 -17.58
CA ALA A 28 2.05 7.47 -18.08
C ALA A 28 2.27 7.72 -19.58
N GLU A 29 3.54 7.74 -20.03
CA GLU A 29 3.89 8.09 -21.41
C GLU A 29 3.51 6.98 -22.41
N THR A 30 3.61 5.72 -22.02
CA THR A 30 3.25 4.59 -22.89
C THR A 30 1.76 4.23 -22.84
N GLY A 31 1.03 4.82 -21.88
CA GLY A 31 -0.37 4.49 -21.62
C GLY A 31 -0.59 3.12 -20.96
N GLN A 32 0.47 2.51 -20.43
CA GLN A 32 0.36 1.24 -19.72
C GLN A 32 -0.50 1.38 -18.45
N ARG A 33 -0.99 0.26 -17.93
CA ARG A 33 -1.86 0.18 -16.75
C ARG A 33 -1.27 -0.76 -15.71
N LEU A 34 -1.18 -0.31 -14.46
CA LEU A 34 -0.63 -1.10 -13.37
C LEU A 34 -1.62 -1.26 -12.23
N VAL A 35 -1.81 -2.50 -11.78
CA VAL A 35 -2.54 -2.86 -10.56
C VAL A 35 -1.60 -3.60 -9.62
N VAL A 36 -1.49 -3.11 -8.39
CA VAL A 36 -0.78 -3.80 -7.31
C VAL A 36 -1.75 -4.12 -6.19
N VAL A 37 -1.94 -5.41 -5.92
CA VAL A 37 -2.78 -5.93 -4.85
C VAL A 37 -1.93 -6.22 -3.62
N PHE A 38 -2.25 -5.54 -2.50
CA PHE A 38 -1.61 -5.78 -1.21
C PHE A 38 -2.54 -6.57 -0.31
N GLU A 39 -2.22 -7.86 -0.12
CA GLU A 39 -2.87 -8.72 0.87
C GLU A 39 -1.89 -9.15 1.96
N GLY A 40 -2.42 -9.75 3.01
CA GLY A 40 -1.66 -10.21 4.16
C GLY A 40 -2.44 -10.00 5.45
N ARG A 41 -1.92 -10.57 6.55
CA ARG A 41 -2.55 -10.47 7.86
C ARG A 41 -2.68 -9.02 8.33
N ASP A 42 -3.54 -8.83 9.32
CA ASP A 42 -3.62 -7.56 10.04
C ASP A 42 -2.25 -7.26 10.67
N THR A 43 -1.89 -5.98 10.68
CA THR A 43 -0.57 -5.48 11.13
C THR A 43 0.65 -5.91 10.29
N ALA A 44 0.49 -6.69 9.21
CA ALA A 44 1.61 -7.16 8.40
C ALA A 44 2.46 -6.04 7.77
N GLY A 45 1.84 -4.92 7.37
CA GLY A 45 2.56 -3.75 6.82
C GLY A 45 2.01 -3.19 5.51
N LYS A 46 0.79 -3.59 5.10
CA LYS A 46 0.14 -3.16 3.85
C LYS A 46 0.14 -1.64 3.67
N GLY A 47 -0.53 -0.92 4.57
CA GLY A 47 -0.63 0.55 4.50
C GLY A 47 0.73 1.27 4.53
N GLY A 48 1.74 0.72 5.22
CA GLY A 48 3.09 1.30 5.20
C GLY A 48 3.79 1.16 3.85
N SER A 49 3.56 0.04 3.16
CA SER A 49 4.04 -0.17 1.79
C SER A 49 3.30 0.74 0.81
N ILE A 50 1.97 0.79 0.89
CA ILE A 50 1.14 1.66 0.04
C ILE A 50 1.51 3.12 0.21
N HIS A 51 1.74 3.58 1.44
CA HIS A 51 2.15 4.96 1.71
C HIS A 51 3.50 5.30 1.08
N MET A 52 4.45 4.36 1.06
CA MET A 52 5.73 4.53 0.36
C MET A 52 5.53 4.78 -1.14
N PHE A 53 4.64 4.02 -1.80
CA PHE A 53 4.28 4.28 -3.20
C PHE A 53 3.58 5.64 -3.36
N ALA A 54 2.48 5.85 -2.62
CA ALA A 54 1.62 7.01 -2.77
C ALA A 54 2.31 8.34 -2.47
N ASN A 55 3.30 8.36 -1.56
CA ASN A 55 4.08 9.58 -1.28
C ASN A 55 5.16 9.85 -2.34
N THR A 56 5.57 8.85 -3.09
CA THR A 56 6.61 8.99 -4.12
C THR A 56 6.00 9.40 -5.46
N LEU A 57 4.82 8.87 -5.76
CA LEU A 57 4.18 8.99 -7.06
C LEU A 57 3.21 10.18 -7.15
N ASN A 58 3.03 10.69 -8.37
CA ASN A 58 2.07 11.75 -8.63
C ASN A 58 0.63 11.27 -8.30
N PRO A 59 -0.12 11.96 -7.42
CA PRO A 59 -1.47 11.54 -7.02
C PRO A 59 -2.50 11.58 -8.16
N ARG A 60 -2.21 12.27 -9.27
CA ARG A 60 -3.06 12.22 -10.48
C ARG A 60 -2.89 10.93 -11.27
N GLN A 61 -1.80 10.22 -11.03
CA GLN A 61 -1.45 8.99 -11.75
C GLN A 61 -1.61 7.76 -10.86
N CYS A 62 -1.27 7.87 -9.58
CA CYS A 62 -1.33 6.79 -8.62
C CYS A 62 -2.48 7.01 -7.63
N ARG A 63 -3.41 6.06 -7.58
CA ARG A 63 -4.53 6.09 -6.63
C ARG A 63 -4.57 4.85 -5.74
N VAL A 64 -4.98 5.06 -4.49
CA VAL A 64 -5.17 4.00 -3.51
C VAL A 64 -6.65 3.66 -3.43
N VAL A 65 -6.96 2.37 -3.51
CA VAL A 65 -8.32 1.83 -3.36
C VAL A 65 -8.37 1.07 -2.04
N ALA A 66 -9.12 1.61 -1.08
CA ALA A 66 -9.32 1.03 0.24
C ALA A 66 -10.83 1.00 0.55
N LEU A 67 -11.52 -0.01 0.04
CA LEU A 67 -12.98 -0.11 0.14
C LEU A 67 -13.43 -0.50 1.54
N SER A 68 -14.50 0.13 2.02
CA SER A 68 -15.21 -0.28 3.23
C SER A 68 -16.02 -1.57 3.00
N ALA A 69 -16.62 -2.09 4.07
CA ALA A 69 -17.58 -3.20 3.98
C ALA A 69 -18.67 -2.91 2.93
N PRO A 70 -19.09 -3.91 2.14
CA PRO A 70 -20.05 -3.70 1.06
C PRO A 70 -21.41 -3.25 1.61
N SER A 71 -21.98 -2.23 0.98
CA SER A 71 -23.38 -1.82 1.17
C SER A 71 -24.37 -2.91 0.77
N ASP A 72 -25.63 -2.77 1.18
CA ASP A 72 -26.71 -3.72 0.85
C ASP A 72 -26.85 -3.93 -0.66
N ARG A 73 -26.69 -2.85 -1.44
CA ARG A 73 -26.69 -2.90 -2.91
C ARG A 73 -25.49 -3.67 -3.44
N GLU A 74 -24.27 -3.38 -2.95
CA GLU A 74 -23.05 -4.09 -3.39
C GLU A 74 -23.08 -5.57 -3.02
N ARG A 75 -23.72 -5.95 -1.90
CA ARG A 75 -23.91 -7.38 -1.53
C ARG A 75 -24.85 -8.11 -2.49
N GLY A 76 -25.77 -7.40 -3.15
CA GLY A 76 -26.65 -7.94 -4.18
C GLY A 76 -26.07 -7.92 -5.59
N GLN A 77 -24.88 -7.34 -5.79
CA GLN A 77 -24.19 -7.29 -7.08
C GLN A 77 -23.34 -8.54 -7.32
N TRP A 78 -22.85 -8.67 -8.55
CA TRP A 78 -21.72 -9.54 -8.81
C TRP A 78 -20.51 -9.06 -7.99
N TYR A 79 -19.86 -9.97 -7.25
CA TYR A 79 -18.85 -9.61 -6.25
C TYR A 79 -17.71 -8.74 -6.79
N PHE A 80 -17.25 -8.98 -8.02
CA PHE A 80 -16.16 -8.21 -8.63
C PHE A 80 -16.58 -6.83 -9.12
N GLN A 81 -17.89 -6.54 -9.24
CA GLN A 81 -18.41 -5.30 -9.84
C GLN A 81 -17.85 -4.05 -9.16
N ARG A 82 -17.92 -4.00 -7.83
CA ARG A 82 -17.42 -2.85 -7.04
C ARG A 82 -15.91 -2.65 -7.18
N TYR A 83 -15.14 -3.70 -7.46
CA TYR A 83 -13.71 -3.61 -7.65
C TYR A 83 -13.36 -3.21 -9.09
N ALA A 84 -14.14 -3.68 -10.06
CA ALA A 84 -13.97 -3.38 -11.47
C ALA A 84 -14.12 -1.88 -11.76
N GLU A 85 -15.00 -1.19 -11.04
CA GLU A 85 -15.16 0.28 -11.09
C GLU A 85 -13.86 1.05 -10.73
N HIS A 86 -12.91 0.39 -10.07
CA HIS A 86 -11.64 0.95 -9.66
C HIS A 86 -10.44 0.40 -10.43
N LEU A 87 -10.62 -0.28 -11.55
CA LEU A 87 -9.50 -0.69 -12.41
C LEU A 87 -8.88 0.52 -13.14
N PRO A 88 -7.57 0.50 -13.45
CA PRO A 88 -6.85 1.63 -14.05
C PRO A 88 -7.35 1.96 -15.45
N ALA A 89 -7.43 3.26 -15.75
CA ALA A 89 -7.40 3.78 -17.12
C ALA A 89 -5.95 3.91 -17.63
N THR A 90 -5.79 4.23 -18.92
CA THR A 90 -4.50 4.45 -19.59
C THR A 90 -3.57 5.36 -18.76
N GLY A 91 -2.37 4.87 -18.46
CA GLY A 91 -1.36 5.59 -17.69
C GLY A 91 -1.54 5.56 -16.17
N GLU A 92 -2.59 4.92 -15.65
CA GLU A 92 -2.88 4.88 -14.22
C GLU A 92 -2.19 3.72 -13.49
N ILE A 93 -1.86 3.99 -12.23
CA ILE A 93 -1.38 3.03 -11.24
C ILE A 93 -2.43 2.94 -10.13
N VAL A 94 -2.87 1.72 -9.83
CA VAL A 94 -3.87 1.46 -8.79
C VAL A 94 -3.30 0.52 -7.74
N LEU A 95 -3.30 1.00 -6.49
CA LEU A 95 -2.85 0.25 -5.33
C LEU A 95 -4.08 -0.18 -4.52
N PHE A 96 -4.32 -1.48 -4.44
CA PHE A 96 -5.42 -2.04 -3.65
C PHE A 96 -4.94 -2.35 -2.22
N ASP A 97 -5.42 -1.58 -1.22
CA ASP A 97 -5.28 -1.91 0.20
C ASP A 97 -6.36 -2.91 0.59
N ARG A 98 -6.01 -4.19 0.52
CA ARG A 98 -6.96 -5.29 0.29
C ARG A 98 -7.69 -5.16 -1.05
N SER A 99 -8.34 -6.24 -1.44
CA SER A 99 -8.90 -6.39 -2.78
C SER A 99 -10.12 -7.30 -2.78
N TRP A 100 -10.46 -7.83 -3.95
CA TRP A 100 -11.42 -8.92 -4.09
C TRP A 100 -11.02 -10.17 -3.28
N TYR A 101 -9.77 -10.31 -2.85
CA TYR A 101 -9.35 -11.40 -1.96
C TYR A 101 -9.90 -11.32 -0.52
N ASN A 102 -10.62 -10.24 -0.17
CA ASN A 102 -11.43 -10.21 1.05
C ASN A 102 -12.33 -11.45 1.19
N ARG A 103 -12.92 -11.94 0.08
CA ARG A 103 -13.75 -13.15 0.08
C ARG A 103 -13.01 -14.42 0.48
N ALA A 104 -11.75 -14.56 0.07
CA ALA A 104 -10.93 -15.72 0.40
C ALA A 104 -10.31 -15.65 1.81
N GLY A 105 -10.25 -14.47 2.42
CA GLY A 105 -9.69 -14.25 3.75
C GLY A 105 -10.76 -13.89 4.77
N VAL A 106 -10.86 -12.59 5.05
CA VAL A 106 -11.67 -12.05 6.16
C VAL A 106 -13.14 -12.44 6.06
N GLU A 107 -13.76 -12.39 4.88
CA GLU A 107 -15.19 -12.71 4.76
C GLU A 107 -15.47 -14.19 5.08
N ARG A 108 -14.60 -15.10 4.63
CA ARG A 108 -14.76 -16.54 4.90
C ARG A 108 -14.49 -16.87 6.37
N VAL A 109 -13.38 -16.38 6.93
CA VAL A 109 -12.96 -16.70 8.32
C VAL A 109 -13.90 -16.06 9.35
N MET A 110 -14.46 -14.89 9.04
CA MET A 110 -15.38 -14.17 9.92
C MET A 110 -16.85 -14.48 9.65
N GLY A 111 -17.17 -15.28 8.62
CA GLY A 111 -18.54 -15.66 8.30
C GLY A 111 -19.37 -14.55 7.65
N PHE A 112 -18.73 -13.60 6.97
CA PHE A 112 -19.40 -12.55 6.19
C PHE A 112 -19.79 -13.02 4.77
N CYS A 113 -19.31 -14.18 4.34
CA CYS A 113 -19.82 -14.89 3.17
C CYS A 113 -20.08 -16.36 3.51
N THR A 114 -20.94 -17.00 2.72
CA THR A 114 -21.17 -18.45 2.81
C THR A 114 -19.97 -19.22 2.26
N GLU A 115 -19.78 -20.46 2.72
CA GLU A 115 -18.71 -21.33 2.22
C GLU A 115 -18.86 -21.60 0.69
N ARG A 116 -20.10 -21.61 0.19
CA ARG A 116 -20.36 -21.70 -1.25
C ARG A 116 -19.81 -20.49 -2.00
N GLU A 117 -20.10 -19.27 -1.53
CA GLU A 117 -19.59 -18.04 -2.16
C GLU A 117 -18.06 -17.95 -2.13
N ALA A 118 -17.42 -18.42 -1.05
CA ALA A 118 -15.96 -18.47 -0.97
C ALA A 118 -15.37 -19.44 -2.00
N LYS A 119 -15.94 -20.64 -2.15
CA LYS A 119 -15.50 -21.62 -3.15
C LYS A 119 -15.75 -21.14 -4.58
N ASP A 120 -16.91 -20.55 -4.83
CA ASP A 120 -17.24 -19.97 -6.14
C ASP A 120 -16.27 -18.82 -6.48
N PHE A 121 -15.92 -17.98 -5.50
CA PHE A 121 -14.90 -16.94 -5.67
C PHE A 121 -13.55 -17.53 -6.05
N LEU A 122 -13.04 -18.52 -5.30
CA LEU A 122 -11.73 -19.14 -5.56
C LEU A 122 -11.67 -19.81 -6.94
N LYS A 123 -12.80 -20.36 -7.41
CA LYS A 123 -12.91 -20.91 -8.76
C LYS A 123 -12.90 -19.83 -9.85
N ASN A 124 -13.54 -18.68 -9.60
CA ASN A 124 -13.79 -17.66 -10.62
C ASN A 124 -12.72 -16.57 -10.69
N VAL A 125 -12.03 -16.26 -9.59
CA VAL A 125 -11.04 -15.17 -9.55
C VAL A 125 -9.88 -15.34 -10.54
N PRO A 126 -9.34 -16.54 -10.84
CA PRO A 126 -8.30 -16.67 -11.84
C PRO A 126 -8.79 -16.26 -13.24
N ALA A 127 -10.05 -16.55 -13.57
CA ALA A 127 -10.64 -16.13 -14.84
C ALA A 127 -10.83 -14.61 -14.89
N PHE A 128 -11.26 -13.98 -13.79
CA PHE A 128 -11.33 -12.52 -13.70
C PHE A 128 -9.96 -11.87 -13.91
N GLU A 129 -8.93 -12.36 -13.21
CA GLU A 129 -7.56 -11.85 -13.33
C GLU A 129 -6.97 -12.08 -14.72
N LYS A 130 -7.28 -13.22 -15.34
CA LYS A 130 -6.88 -13.51 -16.72
C LYS A 130 -7.42 -12.48 -17.70
N LEU A 131 -8.67 -12.05 -17.55
CA LEU A 131 -9.24 -11.00 -18.39
C LEU A 131 -8.48 -9.67 -18.25
N LEU A 132 -8.03 -9.34 -17.04
CA LEU A 132 -7.25 -8.11 -16.80
C LEU A 132 -5.87 -8.19 -17.49
N VAL A 133 -5.18 -9.32 -17.33
CA VAL A 133 -3.85 -9.53 -17.88
C VAL A 133 -3.89 -9.66 -19.41
N ASP A 134 -4.88 -10.37 -19.96
CA ASP A 134 -5.07 -10.50 -21.41
C ASP A 134 -5.39 -9.14 -22.08
N GLU A 135 -6.07 -8.25 -21.35
CA GLU A 135 -6.31 -6.86 -21.74
C GLU A 135 -5.04 -5.98 -21.65
N GLY A 136 -3.95 -6.48 -21.04
CA GLY A 136 -2.67 -5.81 -20.95
C GLY A 136 -2.42 -5.05 -19.64
N ILE A 137 -3.30 -5.20 -18.64
CA ILE A 137 -3.06 -4.65 -17.30
C ILE A 137 -1.93 -5.45 -16.64
N LEU A 138 -0.89 -4.76 -16.19
CA LEU A 138 0.16 -5.34 -15.36
C LEU A 138 -0.43 -5.58 -13.96
N LEU A 139 -0.70 -6.85 -13.62
CA LEU A 139 -1.29 -7.24 -12.35
C LEU A 139 -0.25 -7.93 -11.46
N TYR A 140 0.10 -7.29 -10.33
CA TYR A 140 1.00 -7.88 -9.33
C TYR A 140 0.28 -8.08 -8.00
N LYS A 141 0.40 -9.29 -7.44
CA LYS A 141 -0.26 -9.68 -6.19
C LYS A 141 0.78 -10.00 -5.12
N TYR A 142 0.73 -9.27 -4.01
CA TYR A 142 1.66 -9.44 -2.89
C TYR A 142 0.93 -9.91 -1.63
N TRP A 143 1.43 -11.00 -1.05
CA TRP A 143 1.07 -11.42 0.30
C TRP A 143 2.19 -11.05 1.27
N LEU A 144 1.90 -10.13 2.20
CA LEU A 144 2.86 -9.69 3.20
C LEU A 144 2.85 -10.67 4.38
N CYS A 145 3.91 -11.47 4.49
CA CYS A 145 4.08 -12.49 5.52
C CYS A 145 4.43 -11.83 6.87
N CYS A 146 3.76 -12.25 7.93
CA CYS A 146 4.07 -11.84 9.28
C CYS A 146 3.80 -13.02 10.20
N ASP A 147 4.79 -13.38 11.01
CA ASP A 147 4.65 -14.41 12.03
C ASP A 147 3.75 -13.90 13.15
N GLN A 148 3.09 -14.83 13.85
CA GLN A 148 2.16 -14.49 14.93
C GLN A 148 2.84 -13.66 16.02
N GLU A 149 4.06 -14.03 16.43
CA GLU A 149 4.84 -13.26 17.42
C GLU A 149 5.01 -11.79 17.00
N LYS A 150 5.36 -11.53 15.74
CA LYS A 150 5.48 -10.17 15.20
C LYS A 150 4.14 -9.48 15.04
N GLN A 151 3.07 -10.22 14.80
CA GLN A 151 1.72 -9.68 14.77
C GLN A 151 1.30 -9.18 16.16
N GLU A 152 1.58 -9.96 17.21
CA GLU A 152 1.31 -9.64 18.62
C GLU A 152 2.07 -8.39 19.08
N GLU A 153 3.38 -8.33 18.84
CA GLU A 153 4.22 -7.16 19.15
C GLU A 153 3.64 -5.86 18.54
N ARG A 154 3.10 -5.95 17.32
CA ARG A 154 2.52 -4.79 16.62
C ARG A 154 1.13 -4.44 17.09
N PHE A 155 0.35 -5.41 17.57
CA PHE A 155 -0.92 -5.13 18.22
C PHE A 155 -0.69 -4.36 19.52
N GLU A 156 0.30 -4.77 20.31
CA GLU A 156 0.69 -4.08 21.54
C GLU A 156 1.21 -2.66 21.27
N ASP A 157 2.09 -2.47 20.27
CA ASP A 157 2.54 -1.13 19.84
C ASP A 157 1.36 -0.21 19.48
N ARG A 158 0.38 -0.72 18.72
CA ARG A 158 -0.82 0.06 18.35
C ARG A 158 -1.69 0.38 19.54
N LEU A 159 -1.83 -0.55 20.48
CA LEU A 159 -2.62 -0.33 21.70
C LEU A 159 -2.01 0.78 22.56
N ASN A 160 -0.67 0.79 22.67
CA ASN A 160 0.08 1.72 23.51
C ASN A 160 0.37 3.07 22.82
N ASN A 161 0.22 3.17 21.49
CA ASN A 161 0.47 4.41 20.75
C ASN A 161 -0.83 5.16 20.41
N PRO A 162 -1.08 6.36 20.98
CA PRO A 162 -2.30 7.15 20.74
C PRO A 162 -2.56 7.48 19.26
N LEU A 163 -1.49 7.71 18.47
CA LEU A 163 -1.59 8.03 17.05
C LEU A 163 -1.92 6.82 16.16
N ARG A 164 -1.85 5.60 16.72
CA ARG A 164 -2.08 4.34 16.00
C ARG A 164 -3.23 3.52 16.55
N ARG A 165 -3.74 3.85 17.75
CA ARG A 165 -4.81 3.12 18.42
C ARG A 165 -6.08 3.00 17.57
N TRP A 166 -6.41 4.03 16.78
CA TRP A 166 -7.54 4.01 15.86
C TRP A 166 -7.46 2.92 14.76
N LYS A 167 -6.27 2.35 14.52
CA LYS A 167 -6.05 1.25 13.57
C LYS A 167 -6.43 -0.14 14.11
N LEU A 168 -7.00 -0.21 15.32
CA LEU A 168 -7.51 -1.43 15.93
C LEU A 168 -9.04 -1.46 15.78
N SER A 169 -9.54 -2.42 15.02
CA SER A 169 -10.98 -2.69 14.90
C SER A 169 -11.37 -3.93 15.69
N PRO A 170 -12.67 -4.11 16.00
CA PRO A 170 -13.18 -5.35 16.59
C PRO A 170 -12.88 -6.58 15.73
N VAL A 171 -12.83 -6.42 14.41
CA VAL A 171 -12.48 -7.50 13.47
C VAL A 171 -11.02 -7.90 13.63
N ASP A 172 -10.10 -6.95 13.82
CA ASP A 172 -8.67 -7.25 14.03
C ASP A 172 -8.46 -8.05 15.32
N LEU A 173 -9.20 -7.72 16.39
CA LEU A 173 -9.13 -8.43 17.67
C LEU A 173 -9.65 -9.86 17.56
N ALA A 174 -10.78 -10.06 16.87
CA ALA A 174 -11.29 -11.40 16.62
C ALA A 174 -10.42 -12.20 15.64
N ALA A 175 -9.75 -11.52 14.69
CA ALA A 175 -8.83 -12.16 13.76
C ALA A 175 -7.57 -12.70 14.44
N ARG A 176 -7.13 -12.04 15.52
CA ARG A 176 -6.01 -12.49 16.37
C ARG A 176 -6.22 -13.90 16.93
N GLU A 177 -7.42 -14.21 17.40
CA GLU A 177 -7.78 -15.53 17.96
C GLU A 177 -7.95 -16.62 16.88
N LYS A 178 -8.13 -16.21 15.62
CA LYS A 178 -8.37 -17.10 14.47
C LYS A 178 -7.12 -17.30 13.59
N TYR A 179 -5.93 -17.24 14.17
CA TYR A 179 -4.67 -17.26 13.42
C TYR A 179 -4.57 -18.46 12.45
N ASP A 180 -4.92 -19.66 12.93
CA ASP A 180 -4.88 -20.91 12.16
C ASP A 180 -5.96 -20.97 11.08
N ASP A 181 -7.14 -20.42 11.33
CA ASP A 181 -8.21 -20.35 10.32
C ASP A 181 -7.79 -19.47 9.14
N TYR A 182 -7.18 -18.33 9.44
CA TYR A 182 -6.55 -17.48 8.42
C TYR A 182 -5.37 -18.16 7.72
N THR A 183 -4.60 -19.01 8.41
CA THR A 183 -3.53 -19.80 7.79
C THR A 183 -4.12 -20.74 6.74
N ARG A 184 -5.16 -21.51 7.10
CA ARG A 184 -5.82 -22.44 6.17
C ARG A 184 -6.47 -21.71 4.99
N ALA A 185 -7.17 -20.61 5.26
CA ALA A 185 -7.78 -19.79 4.22
C ALA A 185 -6.75 -19.21 3.24
N ARG A 186 -5.59 -18.74 3.73
CA ARG A 186 -4.46 -18.29 2.89
C ARG A 186 -3.94 -19.42 2.01
N GLU A 187 -3.67 -20.60 2.57
CA GLU A 187 -3.12 -21.72 1.79
C GLU A 187 -4.06 -22.12 0.66
N GLU A 188 -5.36 -22.25 0.93
CA GLU A 188 -6.35 -22.55 -0.09
C GLU A 188 -6.42 -21.45 -1.17
N MET A 189 -6.35 -20.18 -0.77
CA MET A 189 -6.30 -19.04 -1.68
C MET A 189 -5.07 -19.11 -2.59
N LEU A 190 -3.87 -19.30 -2.03
CA LEU A 190 -2.62 -19.37 -2.78
C LEU A 190 -2.64 -20.54 -3.76
N MET A 191 -3.06 -21.73 -3.31
CA MET A 191 -3.15 -22.92 -4.17
C MET A 191 -4.13 -22.73 -5.34
N ALA A 192 -5.28 -22.12 -5.11
CA ALA A 192 -6.31 -21.94 -6.14
C ALA A 192 -6.00 -20.80 -7.12
N THR A 193 -5.19 -19.82 -6.73
CA THR A 193 -5.10 -18.53 -7.45
C THR A 193 -3.68 -18.08 -7.79
N HIS A 194 -2.65 -18.85 -7.41
CA HIS A 194 -1.31 -18.67 -7.95
C HIS A 194 -1.25 -19.27 -9.36
N THR A 195 -1.21 -18.42 -10.37
CA THR A 195 -1.18 -18.82 -11.78
C THR A 195 0.06 -18.25 -12.49
N SER A 196 0.40 -18.78 -13.66
CA SER A 196 1.54 -18.29 -14.45
C SER A 196 1.35 -16.85 -14.96
N TYR A 197 0.11 -16.42 -15.19
CA TYR A 197 -0.21 -15.08 -15.70
C TYR A 197 -0.51 -14.06 -14.59
N ALA A 198 -0.94 -14.50 -13.41
CA ALA A 198 -1.15 -13.66 -12.23
C ALA A 198 -0.59 -14.36 -10.98
N PRO A 199 0.74 -14.42 -10.83
CA PRO A 199 1.37 -15.11 -9.71
C PRO A 199 1.21 -14.35 -8.40
N TRP A 200 1.08 -15.09 -7.30
CA TRP A 200 1.28 -14.56 -5.95
C TRP A 200 2.77 -14.43 -5.64
N THR A 201 3.15 -13.30 -5.04
CA THR A 201 4.48 -13.07 -4.48
C THR A 201 4.39 -12.95 -2.97
N LEU A 202 5.08 -13.82 -2.24
CA LEU A 202 5.15 -13.78 -0.78
C LEU A 202 6.39 -12.99 -0.37
N VAL A 203 6.23 -12.03 0.53
CA VAL A 203 7.34 -11.21 1.02
C VAL A 203 7.39 -11.28 2.54
N ASP A 204 8.56 -11.64 3.09
CA ASP A 204 8.78 -11.60 4.54
C ASP A 204 8.74 -10.16 5.04
N PHE A 205 7.74 -9.88 5.87
CA PHE A 205 7.49 -8.58 6.48
C PHE A 205 7.71 -8.58 7.98
N ASN A 206 8.30 -9.63 8.58
CA ASN A 206 8.68 -9.64 10.00
C ASN A 206 9.55 -8.43 10.36
N ASN A 207 10.46 -8.04 9.46
CA ASN A 207 11.08 -6.71 9.45
C ASN A 207 10.46 -5.86 8.33
N GLN A 208 9.56 -4.94 8.68
CA GLN A 208 8.82 -4.13 7.70
C GLN A 208 9.72 -3.22 6.84
N ALA A 209 10.87 -2.78 7.35
CA ALA A 209 11.78 -1.95 6.56
C ALA A 209 12.43 -2.76 5.44
N ILE A 210 12.91 -3.97 5.77
CA ILE A 210 13.46 -4.90 4.78
C ILE A 210 12.36 -5.36 3.83
N GLY A 211 11.19 -5.74 4.35
CA GLY A 211 10.05 -6.16 3.53
C GLY A 211 9.64 -5.13 2.48
N ARG A 212 9.64 -3.83 2.81
CA ARG A 212 9.38 -2.76 1.85
C ARG A 212 10.44 -2.67 0.75
N LEU A 213 11.73 -2.75 1.10
CA LEU A 213 12.82 -2.75 0.12
C LEU A 213 12.71 -3.96 -0.81
N THR A 214 12.49 -5.14 -0.24
CA THR A 214 12.35 -6.40 -1.00
C THR A 214 11.16 -6.36 -1.94
N LEU A 215 9.99 -5.90 -1.46
CA LEU A 215 8.78 -5.78 -2.29
C LEU A 215 9.01 -4.82 -3.45
N LEU A 216 9.58 -3.63 -3.18
CA LEU A 216 9.77 -2.62 -4.21
C LEU A 216 10.78 -3.09 -5.27
N ARG A 217 11.90 -3.69 -4.85
CA ARG A 217 12.88 -4.26 -5.78
C ARG A 217 12.26 -5.36 -6.65
N ASP A 218 11.53 -6.29 -6.04
CA ASP A 218 10.84 -7.38 -6.76
C ASP A 218 9.84 -6.84 -7.80
N LEU A 219 9.06 -5.82 -7.45
CA LEU A 219 8.15 -5.18 -8.38
C LEU A 219 8.91 -4.56 -9.56
N LEU A 220 9.95 -3.76 -9.28
CA LEU A 220 10.76 -3.08 -10.29
C LEU A 220 11.45 -4.08 -11.22
N ASP A 221 11.95 -5.21 -10.70
CA ASP A 221 12.59 -6.27 -11.49
C ASP A 221 11.61 -7.00 -12.42
N LYS A 222 10.33 -7.05 -12.07
CA LYS A 222 9.30 -7.71 -12.87
C LYS A 222 8.65 -6.79 -13.90
N LEU A 223 8.83 -5.48 -13.78
CA LEU A 223 8.40 -4.55 -14.82
C LEU A 223 9.28 -4.72 -16.07
N PRO A 224 8.75 -4.43 -17.28
CA PRO A 224 9.57 -4.37 -18.48
C PRO A 224 10.60 -3.23 -18.38
N ASP A 225 11.49 -3.10 -19.38
CA ASP A 225 12.39 -1.95 -19.42
C ASP A 225 11.60 -0.64 -19.48
N THR A 226 11.67 0.12 -18.39
CA THR A 226 10.94 1.37 -18.18
C THR A 226 11.79 2.60 -18.47
N LYS A 227 13.01 2.43 -18.98
CA LYS A 227 13.89 3.57 -19.28
C LYS A 227 13.30 4.43 -20.38
N LEU A 228 13.07 5.69 -20.03
CA LEU A 228 12.72 6.75 -20.96
C LEU A 228 13.80 7.83 -20.96
N PRO A 229 14.10 8.46 -22.10
CA PRO A 229 14.99 9.62 -22.13
C PRO A 229 14.44 10.69 -21.18
N ILE A 230 15.32 11.27 -20.37
CA ILE A 230 14.94 12.38 -19.50
C ILE A 230 14.69 13.59 -20.42
N PRO A 231 13.51 14.21 -20.40
CA PRO A 231 13.24 15.36 -21.26
C PRO A 231 14.15 16.52 -20.84
N ASP A 232 14.89 17.07 -21.81
CA ASP A 232 15.64 18.29 -21.60
C ASP A 232 14.67 19.45 -21.39
N VAL A 233 14.74 20.09 -20.23
CA VAL A 233 13.96 21.28 -19.92
C VAL A 233 14.87 22.49 -20.06
N GLU A 234 14.55 23.38 -21.01
CA GLU A 234 15.20 24.68 -21.06
C GLU A 234 14.90 25.46 -19.78
N TRP A 235 15.96 25.79 -19.03
CA TRP A 235 15.87 26.54 -17.78
C TRP A 235 16.61 27.88 -17.90
N PRO A 236 16.08 28.85 -18.68
CA PRO A 236 16.74 30.12 -18.87
C PRO A 236 16.76 30.92 -17.55
N PRO A 237 17.81 31.72 -17.31
CA PRO A 237 17.85 32.59 -16.14
C PRO A 237 16.70 33.60 -16.17
N LEU A 238 16.21 33.96 -14.99
CA LEU A 238 15.22 35.02 -14.86
C LEU A 238 15.79 36.34 -15.41
N LYS A 239 14.97 37.06 -16.18
CA LYS A 239 15.30 38.41 -16.66
C LYS A 239 15.43 39.43 -15.53
N THR A 240 14.83 39.14 -14.39
CA THR A 240 14.81 39.97 -13.19
C THR A 240 15.30 39.18 -11.99
N LYS A 241 15.75 39.88 -10.94
CA LYS A 241 16.01 39.23 -9.66
C LYS A 241 14.73 38.58 -9.13
N PRO A 242 14.82 37.44 -8.43
CA PRO A 242 13.68 36.86 -7.72
C PRO A 242 13.01 37.92 -6.83
N GLY A 243 11.69 38.01 -6.93
CA GLY A 243 10.90 38.94 -6.11
C GLY A 243 10.67 38.40 -4.70
N HIS A 244 10.36 39.30 -3.77
CA HIS A 244 9.81 38.93 -2.47
C HIS A 244 8.29 39.11 -2.51
N GLU A 245 7.56 38.09 -2.05
CA GLU A 245 6.11 38.13 -1.98
C GLU A 245 5.64 39.23 -1.01
N ARG A 246 4.58 39.95 -1.38
CA ARG A 246 4.01 41.04 -0.57
C ARG A 246 2.50 40.98 -0.66
N PHE A 247 1.84 40.99 0.49
CA PHE A 247 0.39 40.91 0.56
C PHE A 247 -0.19 42.20 1.15
N GLN A 248 -1.10 42.83 0.41
CA GLN A 248 -1.77 44.07 0.85
C GLN A 248 -3.15 43.79 1.48
N ALA A 249 -3.86 42.77 0.99
CA ALA A 249 -5.22 42.48 1.42
C ALA A 249 -5.28 41.69 2.74
N LEU A 250 -4.33 40.76 2.94
CA LEU A 250 -4.23 39.88 4.10
C LEU A 250 -2.77 39.64 4.43
N GLN A 251 -2.44 39.29 5.67
CA GLN A 251 -1.10 38.85 6.03
C GLN A 251 -1.06 37.33 6.16
N PRO A 252 0.07 36.66 5.83
CA PRO A 252 0.30 35.28 6.23
C PRO A 252 0.15 35.12 7.74
N ILE A 253 -0.34 33.95 8.18
CA ILE A 253 -0.34 33.60 9.60
C ILE A 253 1.10 33.53 10.12
N GLU A 254 1.27 33.75 11.43
CA GLU A 254 2.58 33.64 12.06
C GLU A 254 3.18 32.25 11.89
N HIS A 255 4.52 32.21 11.85
CA HIS A 255 5.23 30.95 11.80
C HIS A 255 5.00 30.17 13.09
N TYR A 256 4.97 28.84 12.96
CA TYR A 256 5.05 27.96 14.11
C TYR A 256 6.40 28.19 14.81
N ASP A 257 6.34 28.68 16.04
CA ASP A 257 7.52 28.97 16.87
C ASP A 257 8.06 27.65 17.45
N TYR A 258 9.02 27.05 16.75
CA TYR A 258 9.60 25.79 17.17
C TYR A 258 10.61 25.95 18.31
N ASP A 259 11.19 27.15 18.50
CA ASP A 259 12.19 27.38 19.54
C ASP A 259 11.53 27.40 20.93
N GLN A 260 10.35 28.05 21.06
CA GLN A 260 9.57 28.02 22.30
C GLN A 260 9.17 26.61 22.73
N ASP A 261 8.73 25.79 21.77
CA ASP A 261 8.29 24.42 22.06
C ASP A 261 9.45 23.48 22.43
N VAL A 262 10.67 23.73 21.93
CA VAL A 262 11.87 22.98 22.34
C VAL A 262 12.24 23.35 23.77
N GLU A 263 12.26 24.65 24.10
CA GLU A 263 12.55 25.13 25.46
C GLU A 263 11.51 24.68 26.51
N GLU A 264 10.24 24.56 26.13
CA GLU A 264 9.19 24.02 27.00
C GLU A 264 9.30 22.50 27.17
N ARG A 265 9.73 21.76 26.15
CA ARG A 265 9.95 20.31 26.27
C ARG A 265 11.14 19.99 27.15
N ASP A 266 12.27 20.67 26.95
CA ASP A 266 13.48 20.45 27.74
C ASP A 266 13.24 20.77 29.23
N ARG A 267 12.48 21.83 29.53
CA ARG A 267 12.05 22.16 30.91
C ARG A 267 11.15 21.10 31.54
N ASN A 268 10.22 20.53 30.79
CA ASN A 268 9.31 19.50 31.29
C ASN A 268 10.01 18.13 31.48
N GLU A 269 11.11 17.86 30.76
CA GLU A 269 11.95 16.68 30.97
C GLU A 269 12.83 16.82 32.22
N ASP A 270 13.36 18.02 32.49
CA ASP A 270 14.16 18.30 33.70
C ASP A 270 13.35 18.30 35.01
N GLU A 271 12.03 18.52 34.96
CA GLU A 271 11.12 18.47 36.13
C GLU A 271 10.54 17.05 36.40
N ALA A 272 10.80 16.08 35.51
CA ALA A 272 10.27 14.72 35.59
C ALA A 272 11.26 13.67 36.13
N ASP A 273 12.51 14.06 36.42
CA ASP A 273 13.56 13.28 37.10
C ASP A 273 13.67 13.65 38.61
#